data_AF-A0A1V5N460-F1
#
_entry.id   AF-A0A1V5N460-F1
#
_cell.length_a   1.000
_cell.length_b   1.000
_cell.length_c   1.000
_cell.angle_alpha   90.00
_cell.angle_beta   90.00
_cell.angle_gamma   90.00
#
_symmetry.space_group_name_H-M   'P 1'
#
loop_
_entity.id
_entity.type
_entity.pdbx_description
1 polymer ?
#
loop_
_entity_poly.entity_id
_entity_poly.type
_entity_poly.pdbx_seq_one_letter_code
_entity_poly.pdbx_strand_id
1 'polypeptide(L)'
;MNNKRNSAFAVILISIILMITGYARAEDKKFEDSVLANAFEKGHSLVMAKILSVDTVSQEKNRQKLNYYYYKVLLKPLIMGDMNEADFKEQIELFGGTSYDKDIRPGTAVAIFISKDAPNFFSWQMQNDYLRLSGVNTNNLQKKAQQIYSKTEIKKFREVKPQETATPELPEWLTEVCGKFKNNPNNRTEYAKQIYNSDLGSKPGQMPKTILNRGQIISLLGEPTIKCGWSYKWSCGNYRGGIVGIITVTFDNNENTVSLTYSFEDEANWVQSEWGQFLN
;
A
#
# COMPACT_ATOMS: atom_id res chain seq x y z
N MET A 1 -24.56 -84.95 30.38
CA MET A 1 -23.13 -84.65 30.69
C MET A 1 -22.92 -83.16 30.47
N ASN A 2 -22.47 -82.48 31.54
CA ASN A 2 -21.55 -81.32 31.63
C ASN A 2 -21.31 -80.48 30.35
N ASN A 3 -21.23 -79.16 30.36
CA ASN A 3 -20.85 -78.26 31.45
C ASN A 3 -21.21 -76.80 31.09
N LYS A 4 -21.46 -76.02 32.13
CA LYS A 4 -21.52 -74.56 32.11
C LYS A 4 -20.10 -73.96 32.08
N ARG A 5 -20.05 -72.71 31.61
CA ARG A 5 -19.18 -71.57 31.99
C ARG A 5 -17.82 -71.36 31.29
N ASN A 6 -17.79 -70.20 30.61
CA ASN A 6 -16.85 -69.08 30.69
C ASN A 6 -15.35 -69.35 30.47
N SER A 7 -14.78 -68.65 29.50
CA SER A 7 -13.75 -67.63 29.75
C SER A 7 -13.55 -66.75 28.52
N ALA A 8 -13.44 -65.45 28.79
CA ALA A 8 -13.25 -64.39 27.82
C ALA A 8 -11.86 -64.45 27.18
N PHE A 9 -11.78 -64.17 25.88
CA PHE A 9 -10.63 -63.47 25.30
C PHE A 9 -11.13 -62.49 24.24
N ALA A 10 -10.97 -61.21 24.57
CA ALA A 10 -11.20 -60.10 23.67
C ALA A 10 -10.15 -60.13 22.56
N VAL A 11 -10.58 -60.08 21.31
CA VAL A 11 -9.74 -59.69 20.18
C VAL A 11 -10.43 -58.52 19.50
N ILE A 12 -9.94 -57.33 19.84
CA ILE A 12 -10.23 -56.08 19.14
C ILE A 12 -9.51 -56.18 17.80
N LEU A 13 -10.25 -56.30 16.69
CA LEU A 13 -9.69 -56.08 15.35
C LEU A 13 -10.32 -54.83 14.77
N ILE A 14 -9.49 -53.80 14.71
CA ILE A 14 -9.76 -52.44 14.29
C ILE A 14 -10.17 -52.43 12.81
N SER A 15 -11.35 -51.89 12.55
CA SER A 15 -11.83 -51.55 11.21
C SER A 15 -10.86 -50.54 10.56
N ILE A 16 -10.07 -51.00 9.58
CA ILE A 16 -9.37 -50.11 8.65
C ILE A 16 -10.44 -49.54 7.71
N ILE A 17 -11.08 -48.47 8.15
CA ILE A 17 -11.74 -47.53 7.25
C ILE A 17 -10.60 -46.84 6.51
N LEU A 18 -10.34 -47.28 5.28
CA LEU A 18 -9.64 -46.51 4.27
C LEU A 18 -10.49 -45.26 3.99
N MET A 19 -10.39 -44.28 4.88
CA MET A 19 -10.63 -42.89 4.55
C MET A 19 -9.51 -42.52 3.58
N ILE A 20 -9.73 -42.80 2.30
CA ILE A 20 -9.23 -41.93 1.25
C ILE A 20 -10.05 -40.64 1.41
N THR A 21 -9.73 -39.87 2.45
CA THR A 21 -9.95 -38.44 2.38
C THR A 21 -9.06 -38.02 1.23
N GLY A 22 -9.71 -37.75 0.10
CA GLY A 22 -9.14 -36.83 -0.85
C GLY A 22 -8.83 -35.58 -0.05
N TYR A 23 -7.58 -35.44 0.39
CA TYR A 23 -6.97 -34.14 0.44
C TYR A 23 -7.16 -33.62 -0.97
N ALA A 24 -8.24 -32.87 -1.17
CA ALA A 24 -8.22 -31.79 -2.11
C ALA A 24 -6.96 -31.01 -1.73
N ARG A 25 -5.86 -31.29 -2.44
CA ARG A 25 -4.72 -30.38 -2.50
C ARG A 25 -5.38 -29.06 -2.81
N ALA A 26 -5.43 -28.16 -1.83
CA ALA A 26 -5.65 -26.76 -2.14
C ALA A 26 -4.65 -26.49 -3.24
N GLU A 27 -5.14 -26.24 -4.46
CA GLU A 27 -4.25 -25.84 -5.55
C GLU A 27 -3.35 -24.75 -4.98
N ASP A 28 -2.04 -24.93 -5.12
CA ASP A 28 -1.06 -23.96 -4.66
C ASP A 28 -1.35 -22.64 -5.39
N LYS A 29 -2.21 -21.80 -4.82
CA LYS A 29 -2.57 -20.50 -5.40
C LYS A 29 -1.25 -19.74 -5.45
N LYS A 30 -0.79 -19.45 -6.66
CA LYS A 30 0.42 -18.67 -6.93
C LYS A 30 0.00 -17.34 -7.53
N PHE A 31 0.81 -16.31 -7.32
CA PHE A 31 0.61 -15.08 -8.07
C PHE A 31 0.98 -15.33 -9.52
N GLU A 32 0.03 -14.99 -10.39
CA GLU A 32 0.29 -14.86 -11.81
C GLU A 32 1.33 -13.76 -12.06
N ASP A 33 2.13 -13.92 -13.12
CA ASP A 33 3.19 -12.96 -13.47
C ASP A 33 2.60 -11.57 -13.78
N SER A 34 1.42 -11.54 -14.40
CA SER A 34 0.64 -10.33 -14.69
C SER A 34 0.23 -9.59 -13.43
N VAL A 35 -0.20 -10.31 -12.38
CA VAL A 35 -0.57 -9.72 -11.08
C VAL A 35 0.66 -9.13 -10.39
N LEU A 36 1.77 -9.87 -10.38
CA LEU A 36 3.05 -9.38 -9.84
C LEU A 36 3.50 -8.12 -10.57
N ALA A 37 3.54 -8.15 -11.90
CA ALA A 37 3.98 -7.03 -12.73
C ALA A 37 3.11 -5.78 -12.50
N ASN A 38 1.77 -5.93 -12.54
CA ASN A 38 0.84 -4.83 -12.36
C ASN A 38 0.91 -4.21 -10.96
N ALA A 39 0.96 -5.04 -9.90
CA ALA A 39 1.07 -4.54 -8.54
C ALA A 39 2.40 -3.78 -8.34
N PHE A 40 3.50 -4.34 -8.85
CA PHE A 40 4.78 -3.68 -8.78
C PHE A 40 4.81 -2.37 -9.56
N GLU A 41 4.25 -2.32 -10.78
CA GLU A 41 4.21 -1.11 -11.62
C GLU A 41 3.44 0.04 -10.96
N LYS A 42 2.44 -0.28 -10.12
CA LYS A 42 1.73 0.70 -9.27
C LYS A 42 2.50 1.13 -8.03
N GLY A 43 3.63 0.48 -7.78
CA GLY A 43 4.53 0.78 -6.68
C GLY A 43 4.36 -0.08 -5.44
N HIS A 44 3.40 -1.01 -5.42
CA HIS A 44 3.08 -1.81 -4.24
C HIS A 44 4.26 -2.66 -3.77
N SER A 45 4.33 -2.86 -2.46
CA SER A 45 5.31 -3.71 -1.80
C SER A 45 4.76 -5.12 -1.65
N LEU A 46 5.55 -6.13 -2.01
CA LEU A 46 5.21 -7.52 -1.70
C LEU A 46 5.84 -7.89 -0.36
N VAL A 47 5.02 -8.26 0.61
CA VAL A 47 5.45 -8.52 1.98
C VAL A 47 4.88 -9.83 2.48
N MET A 48 5.55 -10.46 3.43
CA MET A 48 4.93 -11.45 4.29
C MET A 48 4.29 -10.71 5.48
N ALA A 49 3.01 -10.94 5.71
CA ALA A 49 2.27 -10.36 6.81
C ALA A 49 1.77 -11.45 7.75
N LYS A 50 2.05 -11.30 9.05
CA LYS A 50 1.41 -12.08 10.12
C LYS A 50 0.27 -11.25 10.70
N ILE A 51 -0.95 -11.76 10.60
CA ILE A 51 -2.16 -11.10 11.08
C ILE A 51 -2.25 -11.29 12.60
N LEU A 52 -2.26 -10.19 13.34
CA LEU A 52 -2.37 -10.19 14.80
C LEU A 52 -3.81 -10.04 15.26
N SER A 53 -4.52 -9.07 14.69
CA SER A 53 -5.94 -8.82 14.96
C SER A 53 -6.64 -8.30 13.72
N VAL A 54 -7.97 -8.39 13.74
CA VAL A 54 -8.85 -7.88 12.69
C VAL A 54 -9.97 -7.12 13.36
N ASP A 55 -10.04 -5.82 13.09
CA ASP A 55 -11.09 -4.93 13.55
C ASP A 55 -12.05 -4.64 12.37
N THR A 56 -13.35 -4.55 12.67
CA THR A 56 -14.38 -4.28 11.64
C THR A 56 -15.19 -3.06 12.04
N VAL A 57 -15.21 -2.07 11.16
CA VAL A 57 -16.01 -0.85 11.32
C VAL A 57 -17.17 -0.90 10.34
N SER A 58 -18.40 -0.93 10.85
CA SER A 58 -19.60 -0.89 10.01
C SER A 58 -20.07 0.56 9.83
N GLN A 59 -20.33 0.95 8.59
CA GLN A 59 -21.00 2.21 8.26
C GLN A 59 -22.23 1.96 7.38
N GLU A 60 -23.32 2.67 7.66
CA GLU A 60 -24.49 2.67 6.80
C GLU A 60 -24.43 3.85 5.83
N LYS A 61 -24.46 3.56 4.53
CA LYS A 61 -24.51 4.57 3.47
C LYS A 61 -25.52 4.14 2.42
N ASN A 62 -26.47 5.01 2.06
CA ASN A 62 -27.51 4.71 1.06
C ASN A 62 -28.29 3.41 1.31
N ARG A 63 -28.64 3.11 2.58
CA ARG A 63 -29.29 1.85 3.01
C ARG A 63 -28.48 0.58 2.76
N GLN A 64 -27.20 0.69 2.44
CA GLN A 64 -26.26 -0.42 2.37
C GLN A 64 -25.30 -0.34 3.57
N LYS A 65 -25.14 -1.46 4.28
CA LYS A 65 -24.15 -1.62 5.33
C LYS A 65 -22.81 -1.99 4.69
N LEU A 66 -21.85 -1.10 4.79
CA LEU A 66 -20.47 -1.32 4.37
C LEU A 66 -19.64 -1.69 5.61
N ASN A 67 -18.84 -2.76 5.52
CA ASN A 67 -17.96 -3.17 6.60
C ASN A 67 -16.52 -2.95 6.15
N TYR A 68 -15.81 -2.06 6.82
CA TYR A 68 -14.40 -1.80 6.60
C TYR A 68 -13.56 -2.66 7.53
N TYR A 69 -12.51 -3.26 7.01
CA TYR A 69 -11.61 -4.13 7.77
C TYR A 69 -10.25 -3.47 7.99
N TYR A 70 -9.79 -3.52 9.24
CA TYR A 70 -8.49 -3.02 9.67
C TYR A 70 -7.71 -4.18 10.30
N TYR A 71 -6.50 -4.43 9.78
CA TYR A 71 -5.67 -5.55 10.20
C TYR A 71 -4.44 -5.02 10.92
N LYS A 72 -4.20 -5.46 12.15
CA LYS A 72 -2.90 -5.24 12.80
C LYS A 72 -1.95 -6.33 12.34
N VAL A 73 -0.83 -5.95 11.74
CA VAL A 73 0.07 -6.91 11.09
C VAL A 73 1.53 -6.67 11.47
N LEU A 74 2.29 -7.77 11.56
CA LEU A 74 3.76 -7.73 11.54
C LEU A 74 4.24 -8.08 10.15
N LEU A 75 5.12 -7.24 9.60
CA LEU A 75 5.58 -7.35 8.23
C LEU A 75 7.02 -7.85 8.14
N LYS A 76 7.29 -8.58 7.07
CA LYS A 76 8.64 -8.89 6.61
C LYS A 76 8.73 -8.65 5.10
N PRO A 77 9.67 -7.85 4.59
CA PRO A 77 9.71 -7.51 3.18
C PRO A 77 10.13 -8.73 2.34
N LEU A 78 9.47 -8.90 1.19
CA LEU A 78 9.99 -9.71 0.07
C LEU A 78 10.52 -8.80 -1.04
N ILE A 79 9.73 -7.79 -1.41
CA ILE A 79 10.06 -6.66 -2.30
C ILE A 79 9.53 -5.38 -1.66
N MET A 80 10.39 -4.39 -1.47
CA MET A 80 10.05 -3.22 -0.67
C MET A 80 9.15 -2.18 -1.36
N GLY A 81 8.93 -2.22 -2.68
CA GLY A 81 8.00 -1.29 -3.33
C GLY A 81 8.21 0.18 -2.93
N ASP A 82 7.15 0.86 -2.48
CA ASP A 82 7.18 2.21 -1.87
C ASP A 82 7.44 2.23 -0.36
N MET A 83 7.38 1.08 0.31
CA MET A 83 7.70 0.97 1.73
C MET A 83 9.20 1.05 1.97
N ASN A 84 9.60 1.58 3.13
CA ASN A 84 10.99 1.71 3.55
C ASN A 84 11.29 0.84 4.78
N GLU A 85 12.56 0.74 5.18
CA GLU A 85 12.97 -0.13 6.29
C GLU A 85 12.29 0.19 7.62
N ALA A 86 11.94 1.46 7.87
CA ALA A 86 11.26 1.86 9.11
C ALA A 86 9.84 1.28 9.18
N ASP A 87 9.15 1.14 8.04
CA ASP A 87 7.79 0.58 7.97
C ASP A 87 7.71 -0.89 8.39
N PHE A 88 8.84 -1.59 8.50
CA PHE A 88 8.91 -3.02 8.88
C PHE A 88 9.35 -3.25 10.33
N LYS A 89 9.70 -2.20 11.07
CA LYS A 89 10.23 -2.32 12.45
C LYS A 89 9.14 -2.54 13.48
N GLU A 90 7.94 -2.07 13.17
CA GLU A 90 6.81 -2.05 14.10
C GLU A 90 5.60 -2.78 13.51
N GLN A 91 4.61 -3.00 14.36
CA GLN A 91 3.30 -3.39 13.88
C GLN A 91 2.66 -2.20 13.14
N ILE A 92 1.97 -2.48 12.05
CA ILE A 92 1.19 -1.46 11.33
C ILE A 92 -0.28 -1.85 11.29
N GLU A 93 -1.13 -0.85 11.09
CA GLU A 93 -2.52 -1.05 10.72
C GLU A 93 -2.66 -1.03 9.20
N LEU A 94 -3.25 -2.08 8.64
CA LEU A 94 -3.47 -2.27 7.22
C LEU A 94 -4.97 -2.18 6.93
N PHE A 95 -5.36 -1.21 6.10
CA PHE A 95 -6.74 -1.04 5.66
C PHE A 95 -7.07 -1.98 4.48
N GLY A 96 -8.14 -2.76 4.62
CA GLY A 96 -8.58 -3.76 3.63
C GLY A 96 -9.89 -3.48 2.93
N GLY A 97 -10.45 -2.27 2.98
CA GLY A 97 -11.65 -1.93 2.22
C GLY A 97 -12.93 -2.66 2.64
N THR A 98 -13.96 -2.62 1.78
CA THR A 98 -15.34 -3.00 2.11
C THR A 98 -15.76 -4.43 1.71
N SER A 99 -14.91 -5.15 0.98
CA SER A 99 -15.32 -6.32 0.20
C SER A 99 -14.38 -7.52 0.27
N TYR A 100 -13.32 -7.49 1.07
CA TYR A 100 -12.26 -8.49 0.97
C TYR A 100 -12.23 -9.44 2.18
N ASP A 101 -12.57 -10.69 1.87
CA ASP A 101 -12.49 -11.94 2.64
C ASP A 101 -12.50 -11.83 4.18
N LYS A 102 -13.67 -12.19 4.75
CA LYS A 102 -13.86 -12.61 6.15
C LYS A 102 -12.94 -13.77 6.59
N ASP A 103 -12.13 -14.30 5.67
CA ASP A 103 -11.36 -15.52 5.84
C ASP A 103 -9.96 -15.29 6.39
N ILE A 104 -9.42 -14.06 6.33
CA ILE A 104 -8.13 -13.75 6.94
C ILE A 104 -8.34 -13.56 8.45
N ARG A 105 -7.95 -14.57 9.24
CA ARG A 105 -8.13 -14.60 10.70
C ARG A 105 -6.82 -14.25 11.44
N PRO A 106 -6.91 -13.78 12.69
CA PRO A 106 -5.75 -13.68 13.59
C PRO A 106 -4.91 -14.97 13.59
N GLY A 107 -3.59 -14.83 13.58
CA GLY A 107 -2.62 -15.91 13.49
C GLY A 107 -2.30 -16.38 12.06
N THR A 108 -3.04 -15.94 11.04
CA THR A 108 -2.75 -16.28 9.64
C THR A 108 -1.47 -15.58 9.17
N ALA A 109 -0.63 -16.30 8.41
CA ALA A 109 0.49 -15.71 7.69
C ALA A 109 0.20 -15.72 6.18
N VAL A 110 0.37 -14.57 5.53
CA VAL A 110 0.10 -14.37 4.10
C VAL A 110 1.28 -13.69 3.41
N ALA A 111 1.46 -13.93 2.12
CA ALA A 111 2.15 -12.98 1.24
C ALA A 111 1.09 -12.03 0.68
N ILE A 112 1.31 -10.72 0.74
CA ILE A 112 0.33 -9.71 0.37
C ILE A 112 1.00 -8.50 -0.30
N PHE A 113 0.33 -7.89 -1.27
CA PHE A 113 0.70 -6.57 -1.78
C PHE A 113 0.10 -5.47 -0.91
N ILE A 114 0.94 -4.54 -0.48
CA ILE A 114 0.56 -3.37 0.30
C ILE A 114 0.92 -2.11 -0.48
N SER A 115 -0.03 -1.18 -0.56
CA SER A 115 0.21 0.21 -0.97
C SER A 115 0.50 1.07 0.26
N LYS A 116 1.47 1.97 0.14
CA LYS A 116 1.72 3.02 1.14
C LYS A 116 1.20 4.34 0.57
N ASP A 117 -0.05 4.67 0.92
CA ASP A 117 -0.73 5.81 0.29
C ASP A 117 -0.44 7.15 0.99
N ALA A 118 -0.04 7.09 2.27
CA ALA A 118 0.43 8.20 3.10
C ALA A 118 1.50 7.69 4.10
N PRO A 119 2.23 8.58 4.81
CA PRO A 119 3.26 8.17 5.77
C PRO A 119 2.84 7.09 6.76
N ASN A 120 1.62 7.18 7.31
CA ASN A 120 1.08 6.27 8.31
C ASN A 120 -0.14 5.47 7.82
N PHE A 121 -0.45 5.50 6.52
CA PHE A 121 -1.61 4.82 5.96
C PHE A 121 -1.20 3.79 4.92
N PHE A 122 -1.52 2.53 5.23
CA PHE A 122 -1.22 1.38 4.41
C PHE A 122 -2.52 0.70 4.00
N SER A 123 -2.64 0.35 2.73
CA SER A 123 -3.86 -0.29 2.21
C SER A 123 -3.55 -1.48 1.31
N TRP A 124 -4.54 -2.34 1.13
CA TRP A 124 -4.55 -3.35 0.08
C TRP A 124 -5.94 -3.38 -0.57
N GLN A 125 -6.01 -3.69 -1.86
CA GLN A 125 -7.16 -3.29 -2.68
C GLN A 125 -7.92 -4.44 -3.32
N MET A 126 -7.36 -5.64 -3.45
CA MET A 126 -8.01 -6.73 -4.19
C MET A 126 -7.81 -8.10 -3.53
N GLN A 127 -8.81 -8.97 -3.66
CA GLN A 127 -8.74 -10.37 -3.16
C GLN A 127 -7.57 -11.18 -3.76
N ASN A 128 -7.14 -10.83 -4.98
CA ASN A 128 -5.99 -11.45 -5.64
C ASN A 128 -4.65 -10.88 -5.20
N ASP A 129 -4.63 -9.92 -4.26
CA ASP A 129 -3.41 -9.31 -3.75
C ASP A 129 -2.75 -10.13 -2.66
N TYR A 130 -3.32 -11.26 -2.22
CA TYR A 130 -2.71 -12.11 -1.20
C TYR A 130 -2.76 -13.61 -1.48
N LEU A 131 -1.83 -14.33 -0.85
CA LEU A 131 -1.72 -15.78 -0.80
C LEU A 131 -1.44 -16.24 0.63
N ARG A 132 -2.12 -17.30 1.08
CA ARG A 132 -1.77 -17.94 2.36
C ARG A 132 -0.41 -18.62 2.23
N LEU A 133 0.44 -18.48 3.25
CA LEU A 133 1.79 -19.06 3.22
C LEU A 133 1.84 -20.55 3.55
N SER A 134 0.73 -21.16 3.94
CA SER A 134 0.65 -22.61 4.20
C SER A 134 0.95 -23.39 2.91
N GLY A 135 2.16 -23.94 2.79
CA GLY A 135 2.62 -24.68 1.60
C GLY A 135 3.37 -23.84 0.56
N VAL A 136 3.52 -22.52 0.76
CA VAL A 136 4.25 -21.66 -0.19
C VAL A 136 5.75 -21.68 0.11
N ASN A 137 6.56 -22.00 -0.89
CA ASN A 137 8.00 -21.80 -0.83
C ASN A 137 8.31 -20.31 -0.99
N THR A 138 8.52 -19.62 0.14
CA THR A 138 8.77 -18.17 0.20
C THR A 138 10.04 -17.75 -0.52
N ASN A 139 11.09 -18.59 -0.53
CA ASN A 139 12.32 -18.31 -1.25
C ASN A 139 12.09 -18.30 -2.77
N ASN A 140 11.30 -19.25 -3.29
CA ASN A 140 10.95 -19.28 -4.72
C ASN A 140 10.05 -18.10 -5.09
N LEU A 141 9.08 -17.76 -4.23
CA LEU A 141 8.24 -16.58 -4.41
C LEU A 141 9.09 -15.30 -4.47
N GLN A 142 10.03 -15.13 -3.53
CA GLN A 142 10.91 -13.97 -3.48
C GLN A 142 11.77 -13.86 -4.75
N LYS A 143 12.39 -14.96 -5.19
CA LYS A 143 13.20 -14.97 -6.42
C LYS A 143 12.37 -14.57 -7.65
N LYS A 144 11.18 -15.14 -7.81
CA LYS A 144 10.26 -14.79 -8.90
C LYS A 144 9.85 -13.32 -8.84
N ALA A 145 9.46 -12.85 -7.67
CA ALA A 145 9.08 -11.46 -7.44
C ALA A 145 10.22 -10.50 -7.78
N GLN A 146 11.46 -10.81 -7.38
CA GLN A 146 12.66 -10.03 -7.70
C GLN A 146 12.93 -9.97 -9.21
N GLN A 147 12.76 -11.08 -9.92
CA GLN A 147 12.94 -11.16 -11.38
C GLN A 147 11.91 -10.35 -12.16
N ILE A 148 10.67 -10.25 -11.65
CA ILE A 148 9.62 -9.45 -12.29
C ILE A 148 9.81 -7.97 -11.93
N TYR A 149 10.01 -7.66 -10.64
CA TYR A 149 10.25 -6.29 -10.17
C TYR A 149 11.48 -5.66 -10.83
N SER A 150 12.53 -6.44 -11.13
CA SER A 150 13.72 -5.91 -11.80
C SER A 150 13.46 -5.39 -13.22
N LYS A 151 12.32 -5.75 -13.83
CA LYS A 151 11.95 -5.39 -15.20
C LYS A 151 10.90 -4.27 -15.28
N THR A 152 10.35 -3.82 -14.16
CA THR A 152 9.31 -2.79 -14.17
C THR A 152 9.88 -1.40 -14.44
N GLU A 153 9.10 -0.53 -15.06
CA GLU A 153 9.54 0.84 -15.35
C GLU A 153 9.60 1.68 -14.08
N ILE A 154 8.68 1.45 -13.15
CA ILE A 154 8.70 2.13 -11.85
C ILE A 154 9.98 1.88 -11.05
N LYS A 155 10.62 0.70 -11.20
CA LYS A 155 11.90 0.45 -10.54
C LYS A 155 12.98 1.38 -11.11
N LYS A 156 13.05 1.53 -12.43
CA LYS A 156 13.98 2.45 -13.09
C LYS A 156 13.69 3.89 -12.68
N PHE A 157 12.42 4.27 -12.68
CA PHE A 157 11.96 5.59 -12.22
C PHE A 157 12.48 5.90 -10.81
N ARG A 158 12.43 4.93 -9.88
CA ARG A 158 12.94 5.10 -8.51
C ARG A 158 14.47 5.17 -8.41
N GLU A 159 15.19 4.39 -9.22
CA GLU A 159 16.66 4.32 -9.19
C GLU A 159 17.31 5.55 -9.81
N VAL A 160 16.66 6.16 -10.81
CA VAL A 160 17.12 7.42 -11.41
C VAL A 160 16.84 8.55 -10.43
N LYS A 161 17.91 9.14 -9.89
CA LYS A 161 17.80 10.39 -9.14
C LYS A 161 17.37 11.50 -10.09
N PRO A 162 16.27 12.22 -9.79
CA PRO A 162 15.90 13.40 -10.54
C PRO A 162 17.06 14.39 -10.48
N GLN A 163 17.60 14.78 -11.64
CA GLN A 163 18.51 15.91 -11.68
C GLN A 163 17.67 17.17 -11.60
N GLU A 164 17.96 18.04 -10.64
CA GLU A 164 17.36 19.38 -10.62
C GLU A 164 17.77 20.09 -11.92
N THR A 165 16.80 20.30 -12.79
CA THR A 165 16.99 21.00 -14.06
C THR A 165 16.72 22.49 -13.88
N ALA A 166 17.12 23.30 -14.86
CA ALA A 166 16.75 24.71 -14.89
C ALA A 166 15.24 24.89 -14.71
N THR A 167 14.86 25.87 -13.88
CA THR A 167 13.47 26.25 -13.65
C THR A 167 12.83 26.60 -15.00
N PRO A 168 11.69 25.99 -15.37
CA PRO A 168 10.98 26.35 -16.59
C PRO A 168 10.61 27.84 -16.58
N GLU A 169 10.50 28.45 -17.75
CA GLU A 169 9.96 29.81 -17.87
C GLU A 169 8.48 29.79 -17.47
N LEU A 170 8.21 30.18 -16.23
CA LEU A 170 6.87 30.35 -15.67
C LEU A 170 6.61 31.84 -15.43
N PRO A 171 5.34 32.27 -15.43
CA PRO A 171 4.98 33.60 -14.98
C PRO A 171 5.60 33.91 -13.60
N GLU A 172 6.11 35.12 -13.42
CA GLU A 172 6.85 35.53 -12.21
C GLU A 172 6.08 35.23 -10.91
N TRP A 173 4.77 35.53 -10.90
CA TRP A 173 3.91 35.28 -9.75
C TRP A 173 3.85 33.79 -9.37
N LEU A 174 3.87 32.88 -10.35
CA LEU A 174 3.80 31.44 -10.12
C LEU A 174 5.13 30.91 -9.60
N THR A 175 6.24 31.41 -10.14
CA THR A 175 7.58 31.12 -9.63
C THR A 175 7.71 31.55 -8.16
N GLU A 176 7.21 32.75 -7.81
CA GLU A 176 7.20 33.23 -6.44
C GLU A 176 6.35 32.34 -5.51
N VAL A 177 5.16 31.94 -5.95
CA VAL A 177 4.28 31.05 -5.19
C VAL A 177 4.92 29.67 -4.98
N CYS A 178 5.54 29.08 -6.00
CA CYS A 178 6.28 27.82 -5.87
C CYS A 178 7.47 27.97 -4.90
N GLY A 179 8.21 29.08 -4.97
CA GLY A 179 9.27 29.38 -4.02
C GLY A 179 8.77 29.47 -2.57
N LYS A 180 7.64 30.15 -2.34
CA LYS A 180 7.00 30.21 -1.01
C LYS A 180 6.50 28.84 -0.55
N PHE A 181 5.90 28.05 -1.45
CA PHE A 181 5.50 26.67 -1.16
C PHE A 181 6.70 25.83 -0.71
N LYS A 182 7.78 25.82 -1.51
CA LYS A 182 9.01 25.06 -1.23
C LYS A 182 9.61 25.43 0.12
N ASN A 183 9.72 26.73 0.40
CA ASN A 183 10.40 27.26 1.58
C ASN A 183 9.58 27.23 2.88
N ASN A 184 8.28 26.91 2.84
CA ASN A 184 7.41 26.89 4.02
C ASN A 184 6.75 25.52 4.26
N PRO A 185 7.51 24.43 4.53
CA PRO A 185 6.99 23.07 4.61
C PRO A 185 5.83 22.84 5.58
N ASN A 186 5.75 23.61 6.66
CA ASN A 186 4.71 23.47 7.69
C ASN A 186 3.44 24.28 7.40
N ASN A 187 3.46 25.15 6.38
CA ASN A 187 2.33 26.01 6.02
C ASN A 187 2.33 26.32 4.53
N ARG A 188 1.77 25.39 3.75
CA ARG A 188 1.73 25.48 2.28
C ARG A 188 0.33 25.62 1.71
N THR A 189 -0.72 25.49 2.52
CA THR A 189 -2.13 25.40 2.08
C THR A 189 -2.55 26.48 1.08
N GLU A 190 -2.29 27.76 1.36
CA GLU A 190 -2.70 28.83 0.44
C GLU A 190 -1.85 28.88 -0.83
N TYR A 191 -0.58 28.50 -0.76
CA TYR A 191 0.28 28.39 -1.94
C TYR A 191 -0.12 27.19 -2.82
N ALA A 192 -0.51 26.09 -2.18
CA ALA A 192 -0.98 24.88 -2.86
C ALA A 192 -2.22 25.14 -3.71
N LYS A 193 -3.20 25.87 -3.16
CA LYS A 193 -4.40 26.29 -3.89
C LYS A 193 -4.04 27.16 -5.09
N GLN A 194 -3.10 28.09 -4.94
CA GLN A 194 -2.65 28.96 -6.04
C GLN A 194 -1.94 28.15 -7.14
N ILE A 195 -1.06 27.22 -6.79
CA ILE A 195 -0.39 26.31 -7.73
C ILE A 195 -1.41 25.46 -8.48
N TYR A 196 -2.36 24.85 -7.76
CA TYR A 196 -3.42 24.05 -8.37
C TYR A 196 -4.36 24.85 -9.29
N ASN A 197 -4.60 26.12 -9.00
CA ASN A 197 -5.42 26.98 -9.86
C ASN A 197 -4.65 27.58 -11.05
N SER A 198 -3.34 27.35 -11.14
CA SER A 198 -2.48 27.81 -12.23
C SER A 198 -2.50 26.86 -13.45
N ASP A 199 -1.68 27.15 -14.45
CA ASP A 199 -1.47 26.27 -15.61
C ASP A 199 -0.74 24.95 -15.28
N LEU A 200 -0.18 24.83 -14.06
CA LEU A 200 0.39 23.58 -13.55
C LEU A 200 -0.68 22.59 -13.05
N GLY A 201 -1.87 23.08 -12.67
CA GLY A 201 -2.90 22.26 -12.06
C GLY A 201 -3.81 21.56 -13.06
N SER A 202 -4.29 20.37 -12.68
CA SER A 202 -5.22 19.56 -13.45
C SER A 202 -6.65 19.82 -12.99
N LYS A 203 -7.39 20.60 -13.77
CA LYS A 203 -8.83 20.79 -13.55
C LYS A 203 -9.58 19.48 -13.86
N PRO A 204 -10.78 19.27 -13.30
CA PRO A 204 -11.56 18.05 -13.57
C PRO A 204 -11.70 17.77 -15.08
N GLY A 205 -11.19 16.61 -15.51
CA GLY A 205 -11.21 16.19 -16.92
C GLY A 205 -10.15 16.85 -17.81
N GLN A 206 -9.18 17.58 -17.26
CA GLN A 206 -8.14 18.28 -18.02
C GLN A 206 -6.74 17.96 -17.50
N MET A 207 -5.82 17.72 -18.42
CA MET A 207 -4.38 17.67 -18.15
C MET A 207 -3.84 19.07 -17.81
N PRO A 208 -2.72 19.18 -17.08
CA PRO A 208 -2.08 20.49 -16.87
C PRO A 208 -1.68 21.09 -18.22
N LYS A 209 -1.81 22.42 -18.37
CA LYS A 209 -1.42 23.08 -19.62
C LYS A 209 0.09 23.12 -19.78
N THR A 210 0.80 23.33 -18.68
CA THR A 210 2.26 23.29 -18.64
C THR A 210 2.70 21.91 -18.17
N ILE A 211 3.32 21.16 -19.06
CA ILE A 211 3.89 19.85 -18.77
C ILE A 211 5.32 20.05 -18.28
N LEU A 212 5.60 19.58 -17.07
CA LEU A 212 6.92 19.64 -16.47
C LEU A 212 7.49 18.23 -16.33
N ASN A 213 8.80 18.08 -16.43
CA ASN A 213 9.42 16.83 -16.02
C ASN A 213 9.56 16.76 -14.49
N ARG A 214 9.84 15.56 -13.99
CA ARG A 214 10.04 15.27 -12.57
C ARG A 214 11.09 16.14 -11.89
N GLY A 215 12.22 16.39 -12.55
CA GLY A 215 13.28 17.25 -12.03
C GLY A 215 12.79 18.68 -11.81
N GLN A 216 12.06 19.25 -12.78
CA GLN A 216 11.47 20.59 -12.69
C GLN A 216 10.46 20.71 -11.56
N ILE A 217 9.61 19.68 -11.36
CA ILE A 217 8.65 19.66 -10.25
C ILE A 217 9.35 19.70 -8.90
N ILE A 218 10.42 18.92 -8.71
CA ILE A 218 11.19 18.93 -7.47
C ILE A 218 11.91 20.27 -7.28
N SER A 219 12.49 20.83 -8.35
CA SER A 219 13.11 22.15 -8.29
C SER A 219 12.13 23.23 -7.82
N LEU A 220 10.89 23.19 -8.31
CA LEU A 220 9.82 24.15 -7.97
C LEU A 220 9.21 23.92 -6.58
N LEU A 221 8.88 22.68 -6.22
CA LEU A 221 8.07 22.36 -5.02
C LEU A 221 8.90 21.84 -3.83
N GLY A 222 10.16 21.49 -4.07
CA GLY A 222 11.03 20.80 -3.10
C GLY A 222 10.74 19.30 -3.04
N GLU A 223 11.44 18.60 -2.15
CA GLU A 223 11.22 17.16 -1.95
C GLU A 223 9.80 16.87 -1.44
N PRO A 224 9.14 15.83 -1.98
CA PRO A 224 7.82 15.41 -1.53
C PRO A 224 7.87 14.79 -0.13
N THR A 225 6.75 14.87 0.56
CA THR A 225 6.54 14.16 1.84
C THR A 225 6.58 12.65 1.65
N ILE A 226 6.02 12.15 0.56
CA ILE A 226 6.05 10.73 0.21
C ILE A 226 6.06 10.53 -1.32
N LYS A 227 6.71 9.46 -1.75
CA LYS A 227 6.76 8.97 -3.14
C LYS A 227 5.95 7.66 -3.17
N CYS A 228 4.88 7.62 -3.95
CA CYS A 228 3.93 6.51 -4.04
C CYS A 228 3.75 6.11 -5.51
N GLY A 229 4.47 5.09 -5.95
CA GLY A 229 4.52 4.67 -7.34
C GLY A 229 4.93 5.85 -8.23
N TRP A 230 4.09 6.14 -9.22
CA TRP A 230 4.27 7.23 -10.18
C TRP A 230 3.84 8.61 -9.65
N SER A 231 3.46 8.71 -8.38
CA SER A 231 2.94 9.95 -7.80
C SER A 231 3.79 10.45 -6.64
N TYR A 232 4.09 11.74 -6.63
CA TYR A 232 4.74 12.45 -5.52
C TYR A 232 3.71 13.28 -4.79
N LYS A 233 3.75 13.24 -3.46
CA LYS A 233 2.76 13.92 -2.62
C LYS A 233 3.42 14.81 -1.59
N TRP A 234 2.88 16.00 -1.41
CA TRP A 234 3.30 16.98 -0.40
C TRP A 234 2.16 17.24 0.57
N SER A 235 2.42 17.02 1.86
CA SER A 235 1.60 17.60 2.92
C SER A 235 1.73 19.11 2.89
N CYS A 236 0.59 19.79 2.89
CA CYS A 236 0.52 21.26 2.83
C CYS A 236 0.33 21.90 4.21
N GLY A 237 0.40 21.11 5.28
CA GLY A 237 0.13 21.54 6.64
C GLY A 237 -1.37 21.49 7.00
N ASN A 238 -1.64 21.80 8.27
CA ASN A 238 -2.96 21.54 8.86
C ASN A 238 -4.03 22.48 8.31
N TYR A 239 -5.15 21.89 7.94
CA TYR A 239 -6.40 22.57 7.68
C TYR A 239 -7.38 22.25 8.82
N ARG A 240 -8.31 23.17 9.11
CA ARG A 240 -9.18 23.09 10.29
C ARG A 240 -9.82 21.70 10.46
N GLY A 241 -9.72 21.14 11.67
CA GLY A 241 -10.53 19.98 12.08
C GLY A 241 -9.96 18.60 11.75
N GLY A 242 -8.63 18.41 11.79
CA GLY A 242 -8.01 17.10 11.61
C GLY A 242 -7.87 16.66 10.15
N ILE A 243 -7.85 17.61 9.22
CA ILE A 243 -7.61 17.32 7.80
C ILE A 243 -6.42 18.13 7.29
N VAL A 244 -5.71 17.55 6.33
CA VAL A 244 -4.50 18.13 5.74
C VAL A 244 -4.69 18.30 4.24
N GLY A 245 -4.21 19.42 3.70
CA GLY A 245 -4.21 19.64 2.25
C GLY A 245 -3.06 18.88 1.60
N ILE A 246 -3.29 18.18 0.49
CA ILE A 246 -2.28 17.39 -0.22
C ILE A 246 -2.17 17.86 -1.66
N ILE A 247 -0.97 18.26 -2.09
CA ILE A 247 -0.65 18.31 -3.53
C ILE A 247 -0.17 16.93 -3.95
N THR A 248 -0.78 16.39 -5.00
CA THR A 248 -0.32 15.17 -5.66
C THR A 248 0.06 15.46 -7.09
N VAL A 249 1.29 15.13 -7.47
CA VAL A 249 1.77 15.18 -8.86
C VAL A 249 1.98 13.77 -9.36
N THR A 250 1.42 13.40 -10.52
CA THR A 250 1.61 12.09 -11.14
C THR A 250 2.38 12.22 -12.45
N PHE A 251 3.25 11.25 -12.71
CA PHE A 251 4.13 11.22 -13.87
C PHE A 251 3.79 10.07 -14.84
N ASP A 252 4.10 10.24 -16.12
CA ASP A 252 4.17 9.14 -17.07
C ASP A 252 5.53 8.43 -17.04
N ASN A 253 5.68 7.40 -17.89
CA ASN A 253 6.93 6.63 -18.02
C ASN A 253 8.11 7.46 -18.56
N ASN A 254 7.86 8.65 -19.13
CA ASN A 254 8.87 9.60 -19.57
C ASN A 254 9.16 10.68 -18.50
N GLU A 255 8.65 10.48 -17.29
CA GLU A 255 8.78 11.39 -16.15
C GLU A 255 8.10 12.76 -16.34
N ASN A 256 7.15 12.87 -17.26
CA ASN A 256 6.39 14.10 -17.49
C ASN A 256 5.12 14.13 -16.65
N THR A 257 4.75 15.30 -16.14
CA THR A 257 3.52 15.49 -15.38
C THR A 257 2.29 15.17 -16.23
N VAL A 258 1.51 14.20 -15.79
CA VAL A 258 0.18 13.90 -16.35
C VAL A 258 -0.93 14.51 -15.51
N SER A 259 -0.68 14.71 -14.21
CA SER A 259 -1.61 15.42 -13.33
C SER A 259 -0.93 16.13 -12.17
N LEU A 260 -1.53 17.24 -11.74
CA LEU A 260 -1.29 17.90 -10.46
C LEU A 260 -2.63 18.23 -9.83
N THR A 261 -2.96 17.59 -8.72
CA THR A 261 -4.23 17.78 -8.01
C THR A 261 -3.98 18.32 -6.61
N TYR A 262 -5.01 18.98 -6.07
CA TYR A 262 -5.05 19.39 -4.67
C TYR A 262 -6.29 18.81 -4.01
N SER A 263 -6.09 18.02 -2.95
CA SER A 263 -7.15 17.32 -2.22
C SER A 263 -6.98 17.47 -0.71
N PHE A 264 -7.94 16.97 0.06
CA PHE A 264 -7.86 16.92 1.52
C PHE A 264 -7.88 15.46 1.98
N GLU A 265 -7.02 15.14 2.94
CA GLU A 265 -6.93 13.82 3.57
C GLU A 265 -6.95 13.96 5.11
N ASP A 266 -7.15 12.85 5.81
CA ASP A 266 -7.10 12.81 7.29
C ASP A 266 -5.69 13.10 7.79
N GLU A 267 -5.54 14.08 8.69
CA GLU A 267 -4.26 14.49 9.26
C GLU A 267 -3.51 13.34 9.94
N ALA A 268 -4.23 12.40 10.57
CA ALA A 268 -3.63 11.28 11.28
C ALA A 268 -2.77 10.38 10.37
N ASN A 269 -3.09 10.34 9.07
CA ASN A 269 -2.34 9.57 8.07
C ASN A 269 -1.00 10.24 7.67
N TRP A 270 -0.84 11.54 7.96
CA TRP A 270 0.23 12.39 7.43
C TRP A 270 1.16 12.95 8.50
N VAL A 271 0.70 13.08 9.74
CA VAL A 271 1.48 13.57 10.87
C VAL A 271 1.94 12.38 11.70
N GLN A 272 3.24 12.27 11.97
CA GLN A 272 3.73 11.31 12.96
C GLN A 272 3.09 11.63 14.31
N SER A 273 2.34 10.68 14.87
CA SER A 273 1.76 10.88 16.19
C SER A 273 2.88 11.05 17.22
N GLU A 274 2.81 12.12 18.02
CA GLU A 274 3.78 12.42 19.09
C GLU A 274 3.84 11.32 20.18
N TRP A 275 2.92 10.36 20.15
CA TRP A 275 2.89 9.21 21.06
C TRP A 275 4.10 8.26 20.93
N GLY A 276 4.87 8.34 19.83
CA GLY A 276 6.14 7.63 19.69
C GLY A 276 7.30 8.21 20.51
N GLN A 277 7.16 9.42 21.07
CA GLN A 277 8.20 10.04 21.91
C GLN A 277 8.09 9.69 23.40
N PHE A 278 6.99 9.07 23.83
CA PHE A 278 6.76 8.69 25.23
C PHE A 278 7.05 7.22 25.54
N LEU A 279 7.60 6.45 24.58
CA LEU A 279 7.93 5.04 24.75
C LEU A 279 9.40 4.69 24.44
N ASN A 280 10.31 5.67 24.46
CA ASN A 280 11.75 5.44 24.57
C ASN A 280 12.25 5.78 25.98
#